data_AF-A0A970EM01-F1
#
_entry.id   AF-A0A970EM01-F1
#
_cell.length_a   1.000
_cell.length_b   1.000
_cell.length_c   1.000
_cell.angle_alpha   90.00
_cell.angle_beta   90.00
_cell.angle_gamma   90.00
#
_symmetry.space_group_name_H-M   'P 1'
#
loop_
_entity.id
_entity.type
_entity.pdbx_description
1 polymer ?
#
loop_
_entity_poly.entity_id
_entity_poly.type
_entity_poly.pdbx_seq_one_letter_code
_entity_poly.pdbx_strand_id
1 'polypeptide(L)' 'YDHIAALAYRWTQGEQFSAIVQDSPIDEGDLVFSFRRGIDLLRQVRNAVLQDDPSLSAKLKECIAKMDRDEVSIWL' A
#
# COMPACT_ATOMS: atom_id res chain seq x y z
N TYR A 1 -12.01 6.34 14.15
CA TYR A 1 -10.63 5.88 13.91
C TYR A 1 -10.64 5.13 12.60
N ASP A 2 -9.90 5.62 11.61
CA ASP A 2 -9.81 4.94 10.32
C ASP A 2 -9.00 3.66 10.48
N HIS A 3 -9.57 2.55 10.04
CA HIS A 3 -8.86 1.27 9.98
C HIS A 3 -7.74 1.39 8.94
N ILE A 4 -6.65 0.63 9.11
CA ILE A 4 -5.47 0.74 8.23
C ILE A 4 -5.76 0.59 6.73
N ALA A 5 -6.83 -0.15 6.39
CA ALA A 5 -7.33 -0.29 5.04
C ALA A 5 -7.86 1.04 4.45
N ALA A 6 -8.53 1.87 5.27
CA ALA A 6 -9.01 3.19 4.86
C ALA A 6 -7.83 4.17 4.65
N LEU A 7 -6.83 4.13 5.53
CA LEU A 7 -5.59 4.90 5.37
C LEU A 7 -4.83 4.48 4.11
N ALA A 8 -4.72 3.17 3.84
CA ALA A 8 -4.13 2.65 2.60
C ALA A 8 -4.92 3.08 1.35
N TYR A 9 -6.25 3.12 1.43
CA TYR A 9 -7.07 3.62 0.33
C TYR A 9 -6.77 5.09 0.03
N ARG A 10 -6.83 5.96 1.04
CA ARG A 10 -6.45 7.38 0.95
C ARG A 10 -5.06 7.56 0.34
N TRP A 11 -4.09 6.78 0.81
CA TRP A 11 -2.74 6.74 0.27
C TRP A 11 -2.72 6.40 -1.23
N THR A 12 -3.40 5.35 -1.67
CA THR A 12 -3.46 4.99 -3.09
C THR A 12 -4.22 6.00 -3.97
N GLN A 13 -5.02 6.91 -3.37
CA GLN A 13 -5.67 8.02 -4.07
C GLN A 13 -4.74 9.24 -4.25
N GLY A 14 -3.49 9.17 -3.80
CA GLY A 14 -2.49 10.24 -3.98
C GLY A 14 -2.46 11.26 -2.84
N GLU A 15 -3.11 10.98 -1.71
CA GLU A 15 -3.07 11.87 -0.55
C GLU A 15 -1.66 11.95 0.07
N GLN A 16 -1.27 13.13 0.56
CA GLN A 16 0.05 13.32 1.16
C GLN A 16 0.18 12.53 2.46
N PHE A 17 1.36 11.95 2.70
CA PHE A 17 1.58 11.08 3.86
C PHE A 17 1.35 11.82 5.19
N SER A 18 1.81 13.07 5.28
CA SER A 18 1.61 13.94 6.43
C SER A 18 0.13 14.14 6.81
N ALA A 19 -0.78 14.23 5.84
CA ALA A 19 -2.21 14.35 6.08
C ALA A 19 -2.81 13.04 6.62
N ILE A 20 -2.34 11.89 6.12
CA ILE A 20 -2.77 10.57 6.59
C ILE A 20 -2.32 10.35 8.04
N VAL A 21 -1.07 10.71 8.38
CA VAL A 21 -0.52 10.58 9.73
C VAL A 21 -1.27 11.48 10.72
N GLN A 22 -1.62 12.71 10.33
CA GLN A 22 -2.34 13.65 11.18
C GLN A 22 -3.72 13.12 11.63
N ASP A 23 -4.41 12.36 10.76
CA ASP A 23 -5.72 11.77 11.03
C ASP A 23 -5.65 10.35 11.64
N SER A 24 -4.45 9.81 11.78
CA SER A 24 -4.21 8.43 12.21
C SER A 24 -3.81 8.37 13.68
N PRO A 25 -4.36 7.44 14.47
CA PRO A 25 -3.84 7.14 15.81
C PRO A 25 -2.57 6.27 15.79
N ILE A 26 -2.14 5.81 14.61
CA ILE A 26 -0.99 4.91 14.41
C ILE A 26 0.27 5.76 14.23
N ASP A 27 1.36 5.33 14.88
CA ASP A 27 2.67 5.94 14.69
C ASP A 27 3.12 5.92 13.22
N GLU A 28 3.85 6.96 12.82
CA GLU A 28 4.33 7.12 11.44
C GLU A 28 5.13 5.90 10.96
N GLY A 29 6.05 5.39 11.78
CA GLY A 29 6.88 4.24 11.44
C GLY A 29 6.07 2.96 11.29
N ASP A 30 5.09 2.76 12.17
CA ASP A 30 4.17 1.61 12.11
C ASP A 30 3.28 1.65 10.87
N LEU A 31 2.88 2.85 10.43
CA LEU A 31 2.09 3.03 9.23
C LEU A 31 2.91 2.72 7.97
N VAL A 32 4.14 3.24 7.88
CA VAL A 32 5.08 2.89 6.79
C VAL A 32 5.35 1.38 6.77
N PHE A 33 5.65 0.79 7.93
CA PHE A 33 5.89 -0.65 8.04
C PHE A 33 4.69 -1.47 7.56
N SER A 34 3.49 -1.09 7.99
CA SER A 34 2.25 -1.78 7.60
C SER A 34 1.96 -1.67 6.10
N PHE A 35 2.20 -0.51 5.49
CA PHE A 35 2.04 -0.34 4.04
C PHE A 35 3.04 -1.19 3.27
N ARG A 36 4.31 -1.23 3.69
CA ARG A 36 5.32 -2.12 3.09
C ARG A 36 4.93 -3.58 3.20
N ARG A 37 4.44 -4.00 4.36
CA ARG A 37 3.91 -5.35 4.58
C ARG A 37 2.74 -5.67 3.65
N GLY A 38 1.83 -4.71 3.44
CA GLY A 38 0.73 -4.80 2.49
C GLY A 38 1.21 -4.97 1.05
N ILE A 39 2.21 -4.19 0.63
CA ILE A 39 2.83 -4.30 -0.71
C ILE A 39 3.44 -5.69 -0.90
N ASP A 40 4.13 -6.23 0.09
CA ASP A 40 4.71 -7.58 0.00
C ASP A 40 3.65 -8.67 -0.13
N LEU A 41 2.53 -8.55 0.58
CA LEU A 41 1.39 -9.45 0.42
C LEU A 41 0.79 -9.33 -0.99
N LEU A 42 0.60 -8.12 -1.52
CA LEU A 42 0.11 -7.90 -2.88
C LEU A 42 1.05 -8.52 -3.92
N ARG A 43 2.37 -8.41 -3.72
CA ARG A 43 3.38 -9.06 -4.59
C ARG A 43 3.25 -10.58 -4.55
N GLN A 44 3.07 -11.17 -3.37
CA GLN A 44 2.86 -12.63 -3.22
C GLN A 44 1.61 -13.09 -3.94
N VAL A 45 0.47 -12.41 -3.74
CA VAL A 45 -0.78 -12.76 -4.41
C VAL A 45 -0.64 -12.60 -5.93
N ARG A 46 -0.05 -11.50 -6.41
CA ARG A 46 0.20 -11.29 -7.85
C ARG A 46 1.03 -12.41 -8.46
N ASN A 47 2.07 -12.85 -7.78
CA ASN A 47 2.94 -13.93 -8.26
C ASN A 47 2.19 -15.27 -8.29
N ALA A 48 1.30 -15.52 -7.34
CA ALA A 48 0.49 -16.75 -7.29
C ALA A 48 -0.53 -16.83 -8.44
N VAL A 49 -1.05 -15.69 -8.90
CA VAL A 49 -2.07 -15.65 -9.98
C VAL A 49 -1.50 -15.28 -11.36
N LEU A 50 -0.17 -15.15 -11.47
CA LEU A 50 0.49 -14.56 -12.64
C LEU A 50 0.18 -15.28 -13.97
N GLN A 51 0.03 -16.61 -13.94
CA GLN A 51 -0.25 -17.42 -15.12
C GLN A 51 -1.75 -17.71 -15.31
N ASP A 52 -2.49 -17.85 -14.21
CA ASP A 52 -3.88 -18.32 -14.22
C ASP A 52 -4.90 -17.18 -14.40
N ASP A 53 -4.57 -15.95 -13.96
CA ASP A 53 -5.42 -14.77 -14.12
C ASP A 53 -4.61 -13.50 -14.46
N PRO A 54 -4.33 -13.27 -15.76
CA PRO A 54 -3.60 -12.09 -16.21
C PRO A 54 -4.31 -10.76 -15.88
N SER A 55 -5.66 -10.77 -15.82
CA SER A 55 -6.46 -9.58 -15.52
C SER A 55 -6.29 -9.17 -14.06
N LEU A 56 -6.38 -10.12 -13.13
CA LEU A 56 -6.12 -9.87 -11.71
C LEU A 56 -4.66 -9.50 -11.48
N SER A 57 -3.71 -10.16 -12.14
CA SER A 57 -2.29 -9.84 -12.05
C SER A 57 -2.00 -8.38 -12.46
N ALA A 58 -2.62 -7.90 -13.54
CA ALA A 58 -2.50 -6.51 -14.00
C ALA A 58 -3.08 -5.51 -12.98
N LYS A 59 -4.25 -5.80 -12.40
CA LYS A 59 -4.86 -4.96 -11.35
C LYS A 59 -3.98 -4.87 -10.10
N LEU A 60 -3.39 -5.99 -9.68
CA LEU A 60 -2.48 -6.03 -8.54
C LEU A 60 -1.19 -5.25 -8.82
N LYS A 61 -0.66 -5.32 -10.05
CA LYS A 61 0.49 -4.52 -10.46
C LYS A 61 0.20 -3.02 -10.34
N GLU A 62 -0.97 -2.57 -10.79
CA GLU A 62 -1.38 -1.16 -10.66
C GLU A 62 -1.56 -0.75 -9.19
N CYS A 63 -2.20 -1.59 -8.38
CA CYS A 63 -2.38 -1.36 -6.94
C CYS A 63 -1.03 -1.21 -6.22
N ILE A 64 -0.08 -2.09 -6.50
CA ILE A 64 1.29 -2.01 -5.96
C ILE A 64 1.94 -0.68 -6.35
N ALA A 65 1.84 -0.27 -7.62
CA ALA A 65 2.43 0.99 -8.08
C ALA A 65 1.81 2.23 -7.42
N LYS A 66 0.53 2.20 -7.09
CA LYS A 66 -0.15 3.28 -6.35
C LYS A 66 0.24 3.32 -4.87
N MET A 67 0.59 2.16 -4.30
CA MET A 67 0.91 2.01 -2.88
C MET A 67 2.41 2.21 -2.58
N ASP A 68 3.28 1.79 -3.50
CA ASP A 68 4.73 1.89 -3.43
C ASP A 68 5.18 3.24 -4.02
N ARG A 69 5.04 4.31 -3.23
CA ARG A 69 5.50 5.66 -3.57
C ARG A 69 6.09 6.39 -2.35
N ASP A 70 6.79 7.49 -2.62
CA ASP A 70 7.28 8.47 -1.65
C ASP A 70 7.86 7.84 -0.36
N GLU A 71 7.38 8.21 0.83
CA GLU A 71 7.87 7.75 2.13
C GLU A 71 7.87 6.21 2.27
N VAL A 72 6.91 5.54 1.62
CA VAL A 72 6.79 4.08 1.65
C VAL A 72 7.89 3.40 0.82
N SER A 73 8.42 4.05 -0.22
CA SER A 73 9.43 3.52 -1.13
C SER A 73 10.89 3.80 -0.73
N ILE A 74 11.13 4.68 0.25
CA ILE A 74 12.50 5.02 0.69
C ILE A 74 13.13 3.83 1.43
N TRP A 75 14.26 3.34 0.94
CA TRP A 75 15.10 2.38 1.67
C TRP A 75 16.02 3.15 2.62
N LEU A 76 15.80 3.00 3.93
CA LEU A 76 16.66 3.51 5.00
C LEU A 76 17.70 2.47 5.39
#